data_AF-A0A9C8ZHL3-F1
#
_entry.id   AF-A0A9C8ZHL3-F1
#
_cell.length_a   1.000
_cell.length_b   1.000
_cell.length_c   1.000
_cell.angle_alpha   90.00
_cell.angle_beta   90.00
_cell.angle_gamma   90.00
#
_symmetry.space_group_name_H-M   'P 1'
#
loop_
_entity.id
_entity.type
_entity.pdbx_description
1 polymer ?
#
loop_
_entity_poly.entity_id
_entity_poly.type
_entity_poly.pdbx_seq_one_letter_code
_entity_poly.pdbx_strand_id
1 'polypeptide(L)'
;MKHHIKSYSFIILSLIAVLFLSHGAVVYANDKPKKMGKTADFDKMLTYVSSAPFYSVDGSFLVDGMIAGDGLHFQREVLGRSDEEIAEYEQQAKDFFLQRFGVDTQSGDVYFTGFEVMPEIEYHVVFETGARTPKKGWPVHDGGWITVVTNPEGITLGGEFSGVHVPPNTMFVKGNYKIVKTKKTGDGEIVKSIIIDYQSSKPILMESDGSFAVSCELFNAKWGEGQAIGATLPIVLSDGRMVYNTRNVLTFPPFGKTAEPLR
;
A
#
# COMPACT_ATOMS: atom_id res chain seq x y z
N MET A 1 -0.22 41.60 -61.80
CA MET A 1 -1.36 41.90 -60.90
C MET A 1 -1.01 41.33 -59.53
N LYS A 2 -0.58 42.11 -58.53
CA LYS A 2 -1.36 43.07 -57.70
C LYS A 2 -2.53 42.32 -57.03
N HIS A 3 -2.67 42.17 -55.71
CA HIS A 3 -2.55 43.06 -54.55
C HIS A 3 -2.24 42.19 -53.29
N HIS A 4 -1.44 42.50 -52.25
CA HIS A 4 -1.23 43.69 -51.40
C HIS A 4 -2.49 44.26 -50.73
N ILE A 5 -2.77 43.87 -49.47
CA ILE A 5 -3.25 44.77 -48.40
C ILE A 5 -2.57 44.39 -47.08
N LYS A 6 -1.96 45.40 -46.45
CA LYS A 6 -1.35 45.45 -45.12
C LYS A 6 -2.24 46.29 -44.19
N SER A 7 -2.04 46.10 -42.87
CA SER A 7 -2.27 47.06 -41.76
C SER A 7 -3.73 47.24 -41.32
N TYR A 8 -4.07 47.38 -40.03
CA TYR A 8 -3.55 48.35 -39.07
C TYR A 8 -3.56 47.89 -37.60
N SER A 9 -2.57 48.38 -36.87
CA SER A 9 -2.44 48.45 -35.42
C SER A 9 -3.54 49.32 -34.78
N PHE A 10 -3.94 48.99 -33.54
CA PHE A 10 -4.35 50.01 -32.57
C PHE A 10 -3.79 49.67 -31.18
N ILE A 11 -2.95 50.57 -30.72
CA ILE A 11 -2.47 50.72 -29.34
C ILE A 11 -3.51 51.57 -28.62
N ILE A 12 -4.01 51.12 -27.46
CA ILE A 12 -4.57 52.02 -26.44
C ILE A 12 -3.94 51.67 -25.09
N LEU A 13 -3.03 52.55 -24.67
CA LEU A 13 -2.64 52.74 -23.28
C LEU A 13 -3.84 53.35 -22.53
N SER A 14 -4.14 52.88 -21.34
CA SER A 14 -4.75 53.69 -20.28
C SER A 14 -4.37 53.14 -18.91
N LEU A 15 -3.61 53.97 -18.18
CA LEU A 15 -3.33 53.85 -16.76
C LEU A 15 -4.65 53.87 -15.95
N ILE A 16 -4.81 52.93 -15.02
CA ILE A 16 -5.43 53.21 -13.72
C ILE A 16 -4.49 52.64 -12.67
N ALA A 17 -4.09 53.50 -11.74
CA ALA A 17 -3.14 53.23 -10.69
C ALA A 17 -3.86 53.20 -9.33
N VAL A 18 -3.39 52.26 -8.50
CA VAL A 18 -3.25 52.27 -7.03
C VAL A 18 -4.42 51.90 -6.09
N LEU A 19 -4.08 50.96 -5.17
CA LEU A 19 -4.61 50.61 -3.82
C LEU A 19 -5.88 49.74 -3.79
N PHE A 20 -5.89 48.55 -3.17
CA PHE A 20 -5.53 48.29 -1.76
C PHE A 20 -4.77 46.99 -1.49
N LEU A 21 -4.01 47.08 -0.40
CA LEU A 21 -3.22 46.10 0.35
C LEU A 21 -3.98 44.84 0.81
N SER A 22 -3.16 43.85 1.22
CA SER A 22 -3.46 42.68 2.06
C SER A 22 -3.89 41.38 1.38
N HIS A 23 -3.05 40.87 0.47
CA HIS A 23 -2.91 39.41 0.41
C HIS A 23 -1.95 39.01 1.52
N GLY A 24 -2.53 38.62 2.66
CA GLY A 24 -1.79 38.04 3.77
C GLY A 24 -0.89 36.94 3.23
N ALA A 25 0.41 37.13 3.40
CA ALA A 25 1.31 35.99 3.40
C ALA A 25 0.78 35.06 4.49
N VAL A 26 0.13 33.97 4.07
CA VAL A 26 -0.03 32.81 4.93
C VAL A 26 1.40 32.35 5.16
N VAL A 27 2.00 32.89 6.22
CA VAL A 27 3.17 32.30 6.84
C VAL A 27 2.67 30.92 7.24
N TYR A 28 2.93 29.93 6.40
CA TYR A 28 2.97 28.55 6.84
C TYR A 28 4.01 28.55 7.93
N ALA A 29 3.55 28.67 9.18
CA ALA A 29 4.37 28.49 10.35
C ALA A 29 5.18 27.22 10.07
N ASN A 30 6.49 27.35 10.11
CA ASN A 30 7.43 26.26 9.95
C ASN A 30 7.38 25.40 11.22
N ASP A 31 6.18 24.96 11.57
CA ASP A 31 5.86 24.18 12.75
C ASP A 31 6.52 22.84 12.55
N LYS A 32 7.65 22.67 13.23
CA LYS A 32 8.37 21.41 13.26
C LYS A 32 7.34 20.34 13.66
N PRO A 33 7.13 19.28 12.86
CA PRO A 33 6.03 18.34 13.06
C PRO A 33 6.00 17.82 14.50
N LYS A 34 4.98 18.11 15.31
CA LYS A 34 5.01 17.73 16.74
C LYS A 34 5.04 16.20 16.88
N LYS A 35 5.79 15.70 17.87
CA LYS A 35 5.74 14.29 18.24
C LYS A 35 4.35 14.02 18.81
N MET A 36 3.55 13.21 18.13
CA MET A 36 2.24 12.82 18.66
C MET A 36 2.42 11.97 19.92
N GLY A 37 1.55 12.19 20.89
CA GLY A 37 1.49 11.42 22.13
C GLY A 37 1.19 9.96 21.87
N LYS A 38 1.40 9.11 22.90
CA LYS A 38 0.94 7.72 22.86
C LYS A 38 -0.60 7.72 22.80
N THR A 39 -1.20 6.81 22.05
CA THR A 39 -2.62 6.52 22.19
C THR A 39 -2.81 5.71 23.48
N ALA A 40 -3.94 5.86 24.16
CA ALA A 40 -4.22 5.08 25.38
C ALA A 40 -4.38 3.59 25.05
N ASP A 41 -4.93 3.30 23.86
CA ASP A 41 -5.37 1.97 23.48
C ASP A 41 -4.33 1.15 22.70
N PHE A 42 -3.28 1.75 22.13
CA PHE A 42 -2.29 1.05 21.31
C PHE A 42 -0.85 1.41 21.70
N ASP A 43 0.03 0.41 21.74
CA ASP A 43 1.47 0.63 21.97
C ASP A 43 2.15 1.19 20.72
N LYS A 44 1.71 0.70 19.55
CA LYS A 44 2.10 1.21 18.24
C LYS A 44 0.91 1.29 17.31
N MET A 45 0.88 2.39 16.56
CA MET A 45 -0.04 2.58 15.44
C MET A 45 0.76 3.21 14.31
N LEU A 46 0.56 2.71 13.10
CA LEU A 46 1.15 3.23 11.87
C LEU A 46 0.04 3.48 10.85
N THR A 47 0.20 4.51 10.02
CA THR A 47 -0.67 4.73 8.86
C THR A 47 0.17 4.76 7.61
N TYR A 48 -0.15 3.87 6.68
CA TYR A 48 0.46 3.79 5.37
C TYR A 48 -0.46 4.41 4.34
N VAL A 49 0.12 5.12 3.39
CA VAL A 49 -0.60 5.71 2.26
C VAL A 49 0.18 5.48 0.98
N SER A 50 -0.55 5.27 -0.11
CA SER A 50 -0.04 5.39 -1.48
C SER A 50 -0.97 6.35 -2.23
N SER A 51 -0.38 7.16 -3.10
CA SER A 51 -1.12 8.11 -3.94
C SER A 51 -0.30 8.63 -5.14
N ALA A 52 0.88 8.07 -5.42
CA ALA A 52 1.68 8.52 -6.55
C ALA A 52 1.11 7.96 -7.86
N PRO A 53 0.97 8.79 -8.91
CA PRO A 53 0.59 8.31 -10.23
C PRO A 53 1.72 7.51 -10.89
N PHE A 54 1.38 6.40 -11.53
CA PHE A 54 2.31 5.56 -12.29
C PHE A 54 1.68 5.12 -13.63
N TYR A 55 2.50 4.65 -14.56
CA TYR A 55 2.01 4.04 -15.79
C TYR A 55 1.88 2.53 -15.59
N SER A 56 0.69 2.00 -15.85
CA SER A 56 0.46 0.55 -15.96
C SER A 56 1.21 0.02 -17.19
N VAL A 57 1.84 -1.14 -17.09
CA VAL A 57 2.60 -1.76 -18.19
C VAL A 57 1.65 -2.38 -19.25
N ASP A 58 0.56 -3.02 -18.83
CA ASP A 58 -0.47 -3.64 -19.65
C ASP A 58 -1.91 -3.10 -19.40
N GLY A 59 -2.08 -2.21 -18.43
CA GLY A 59 -3.37 -1.61 -18.07
C GLY A 59 -4.22 -2.45 -17.10
N SER A 60 -3.70 -3.58 -16.64
CA SER A 60 -4.38 -4.46 -15.69
C SER A 60 -4.01 -4.11 -14.25
N PHE A 61 -5.04 -4.00 -13.41
CA PHE A 61 -4.89 -3.64 -12.01
C PHE A 61 -4.08 -4.67 -11.21
N LEU A 62 -4.34 -5.97 -11.43
CA LEU A 62 -3.70 -7.03 -10.66
C LEU A 62 -2.26 -7.29 -11.10
N VAL A 63 -2.04 -7.42 -12.42
CA VAL A 63 -0.77 -7.92 -12.96
C VAL A 63 0.27 -6.82 -13.08
N ASP A 64 -0.10 -5.52 -13.09
CA ASP A 64 0.88 -4.43 -13.26
C ASP A 64 1.28 -3.69 -11.99
N GLY A 65 0.56 -3.79 -10.87
CA GLY A 65 0.94 -3.01 -9.68
C GLY A 65 0.94 -3.73 -8.34
N MET A 66 0.17 -4.80 -8.18
CA MET A 66 0.13 -5.56 -6.93
C MET A 66 0.77 -6.94 -7.03
N ILE A 67 0.70 -7.58 -8.20
CA ILE A 67 1.27 -8.91 -8.47
C ILE A 67 2.43 -8.85 -9.48
N ALA A 68 2.67 -7.67 -10.09
CA ALA A 68 3.69 -7.45 -11.13
C ALA A 68 5.13 -7.57 -10.67
N GLY A 69 5.37 -7.36 -9.38
CA GLY A 69 6.71 -7.30 -8.87
C GLY A 69 7.37 -8.66 -8.85
N ASP A 70 8.69 -8.64 -9.04
CA ASP A 70 9.52 -9.82 -8.87
C ASP A 70 9.56 -10.18 -7.37
N GLY A 71 8.67 -11.08 -6.96
CA GLY A 71 8.65 -11.59 -5.58
C GLY A 71 10.03 -12.09 -5.15
N LEU A 72 10.83 -12.67 -6.04
CA LEU A 72 12.19 -13.12 -5.70
C LEU A 72 13.13 -11.94 -5.46
N HIS A 73 13.00 -10.83 -6.19
CA HIS A 73 13.73 -9.59 -5.88
C HIS A 73 13.39 -9.09 -4.47
N PHE A 74 12.11 -9.03 -4.10
CA PHE A 74 11.73 -8.63 -2.74
C PHE A 74 12.33 -9.56 -1.68
N GLN A 75 12.27 -10.87 -1.90
CA GLN A 75 12.81 -11.82 -0.94
C GLN A 75 14.34 -11.73 -0.82
N ARG A 76 15.04 -11.71 -1.96
CA ARG A 76 16.50 -11.78 -2.01
C ARG A 76 17.17 -10.43 -1.75
N GLU A 77 16.79 -9.40 -2.49
CA GLU A 77 17.47 -8.10 -2.45
C GLU A 77 16.88 -7.18 -1.37
N VAL A 78 15.56 -7.19 -1.22
CA VAL A 78 14.90 -6.32 -0.23
C VAL A 78 14.98 -6.94 1.16
N LEU A 79 14.68 -8.22 1.36
CA LEU A 79 14.75 -8.84 2.69
C LEU A 79 16.11 -9.46 3.01
N GLY A 80 16.96 -9.72 2.02
CA GLY A 80 18.26 -10.33 2.24
C GLY A 80 18.19 -11.83 2.53
N ARG A 81 17.11 -12.52 2.13
CA ARG A 81 16.94 -13.96 2.38
C ARG A 81 17.83 -14.78 1.46
N SER A 82 18.38 -15.89 1.97
CA SER A 82 19.03 -16.92 1.15
C SER A 82 18.01 -17.73 0.36
N ASP A 83 18.43 -18.45 -0.67
CA ASP A 83 17.52 -19.27 -1.47
C ASP A 83 16.80 -20.35 -0.61
N GLU A 84 17.45 -20.88 0.42
CA GLU A 84 16.84 -21.80 1.38
C GLU A 84 15.76 -21.12 2.23
N GLU A 85 16.02 -19.92 2.74
CA GLU A 85 15.03 -19.13 3.50
C GLU A 85 13.84 -18.72 2.61
N ILE A 86 14.08 -18.46 1.32
CA ILE A 86 13.02 -18.17 0.35
C ILE A 86 12.14 -19.39 0.15
N ALA A 87 12.73 -20.56 -0.10
CA ALA A 87 11.99 -21.81 -0.29
C ALA A 87 11.20 -22.20 0.97
N GLU A 88 11.80 -22.02 2.15
CA GLU A 88 11.12 -22.25 3.43
C GLU A 88 9.93 -21.29 3.59
N TYR A 89 10.09 -20.00 3.33
CA TYR A 89 9.01 -19.02 3.47
C TYR A 89 7.90 -19.22 2.43
N GLU A 90 8.24 -19.65 1.21
CA GLU A 90 7.27 -20.07 0.20
C GLU A 90 6.44 -21.26 0.68
N GLN A 91 7.09 -22.28 1.25
CA GLN A 91 6.38 -23.44 1.78
C GLN A 91 5.47 -23.05 2.95
N GLN A 92 5.95 -22.19 3.86
CA GLN A 92 5.12 -21.64 4.94
C GLN A 92 3.88 -20.91 4.41
N ALA A 93 3.99 -20.18 3.28
CA ALA A 93 2.84 -19.52 2.66
C ALA A 93 1.85 -20.53 2.06
N LYS A 94 2.33 -21.57 1.37
CA LYS A 94 1.48 -22.64 0.84
C LYS A 94 0.75 -23.38 1.95
N ASP A 95 1.46 -23.73 3.02
CA ASP A 95 0.89 -24.40 4.19
C ASP A 95 -0.15 -23.52 4.87
N PHE A 96 0.13 -22.21 5.01
CA PHE A 96 -0.83 -21.25 5.54
C PHE A 96 -2.10 -21.20 4.70
N PHE A 97 -2.00 -21.07 3.36
CA PHE A 97 -3.18 -20.98 2.50
C PHE A 97 -4.02 -22.27 2.55
N LEU A 98 -3.37 -23.43 2.57
CA LEU A 98 -4.05 -24.71 2.69
C LEU A 98 -4.74 -24.86 4.05
N GLN A 99 -4.06 -24.54 5.16
CA GLN A 99 -4.61 -24.72 6.50
C GLN A 99 -5.72 -23.72 6.82
N ARG A 100 -5.50 -22.43 6.53
CA ARG A 100 -6.42 -21.34 6.87
C ARG A 100 -7.66 -21.37 5.99
N PHE A 101 -7.49 -21.55 4.68
CA PHE A 101 -8.55 -21.36 3.69
C PHE A 101 -8.91 -22.63 2.91
N GLY A 102 -8.20 -23.75 3.12
CA GLY A 102 -8.38 -24.95 2.30
C GLY A 102 -7.93 -24.78 0.86
N VAL A 103 -7.07 -23.79 0.57
CA VAL A 103 -6.63 -23.48 -0.80
C VAL A 103 -5.36 -24.25 -1.11
N ASP A 104 -5.47 -25.23 -2.01
CA ASP A 104 -4.30 -25.90 -2.59
C ASP A 104 -3.72 -25.06 -3.73
N THR A 105 -2.54 -24.49 -3.51
CA THR A 105 -1.82 -23.67 -4.48
C THR A 105 -1.37 -24.42 -5.75
N GLN A 106 -1.42 -25.75 -5.73
CA GLN A 106 -1.13 -26.59 -6.89
C GLN A 106 -2.40 -27.00 -7.66
N SER A 107 -3.58 -26.67 -7.14
CA SER A 107 -4.84 -26.87 -7.86
C SER A 107 -4.89 -25.95 -9.09
N GLY A 108 -5.48 -26.42 -10.18
CA GLY A 108 -5.71 -25.59 -11.37
C GLY A 108 -6.74 -24.47 -11.16
N ASP A 109 -7.35 -24.39 -9.97
CA ASP A 109 -8.40 -23.43 -9.61
C ASP A 109 -7.87 -22.10 -9.09
N VAL A 110 -6.57 -22.04 -8.79
CA VAL A 110 -5.90 -20.84 -8.30
C VAL A 110 -4.58 -20.60 -9.02
N TYR A 111 -4.17 -19.35 -9.05
CA TYR A 111 -2.81 -18.94 -9.42
C TYR A 111 -2.03 -18.63 -8.14
N PHE A 112 -0.79 -19.11 -8.03
CA PHE A 112 0.10 -18.83 -6.90
C PHE A 112 1.41 -18.24 -7.42
N THR A 113 1.84 -17.12 -6.85
CA THR A 113 3.09 -16.46 -7.24
C THR A 113 3.66 -15.62 -6.10
N GLY A 114 4.95 -15.31 -6.21
CA GLY A 114 5.56 -14.25 -5.42
C GLY A 114 5.14 -12.88 -5.95
N PHE A 115 5.17 -11.86 -5.10
CA PHE A 115 4.91 -10.49 -5.50
C PHE A 115 5.77 -9.48 -4.75
N GLU A 116 5.98 -8.34 -5.40
CA GLU A 116 6.46 -7.10 -4.80
C GLU A 116 5.57 -5.95 -5.27
N VAL A 117 5.20 -5.08 -4.34
CA VAL A 117 4.50 -3.84 -4.66
C VAL A 117 5.51 -2.86 -5.26
N MET A 118 5.20 -2.35 -6.45
CA MET A 118 6.10 -1.49 -7.20
C MET A 118 6.51 -0.22 -6.42
N PRO A 119 7.80 0.15 -6.37
CA PRO A 119 8.26 1.37 -5.71
C PRO A 119 7.58 2.65 -6.21
N GLU A 120 7.16 2.68 -7.48
CA GLU A 120 6.52 3.81 -8.17
C GLU A 120 5.19 4.22 -7.55
N ILE A 121 4.49 3.32 -6.84
CA ILE A 121 3.24 3.69 -6.17
C ILE A 121 3.48 4.58 -4.93
N GLU A 122 4.74 4.75 -4.51
CA GLU A 122 5.13 5.51 -3.34
C GLU A 122 4.35 5.12 -2.08
N TYR A 123 4.40 3.84 -1.69
CA TYR A 123 3.78 3.39 -0.45
C TYR A 123 4.61 3.81 0.77
N HIS A 124 4.06 4.66 1.64
CA HIS A 124 4.80 5.30 2.72
C HIS A 124 4.09 5.27 4.07
N VAL A 125 4.87 5.10 5.14
CA VAL A 125 4.45 5.41 6.51
C VAL A 125 4.43 6.91 6.72
N VAL A 126 3.25 7.51 6.76
CA VAL A 126 3.08 8.95 7.02
C VAL A 126 2.84 9.25 8.50
N PHE A 127 2.47 8.24 9.28
CA PHE A 127 2.26 8.35 10.72
C PHE A 127 2.81 7.14 11.47
N GLU A 128 3.47 7.39 12.60
CA GLU A 128 3.80 6.38 13.61
C GLU A 128 3.69 6.97 15.02
N THR A 129 3.01 6.26 15.91
CA THR A 129 2.91 6.63 17.33
C THR A 129 4.30 6.71 18.00
N GLY A 130 4.55 7.85 18.65
CA GLY A 130 5.78 8.11 19.39
C GLY A 130 6.99 8.38 18.51
N ALA A 131 6.82 8.61 17.20
CA ALA A 131 7.89 9.03 16.31
C ALA A 131 7.51 10.29 15.52
N ARG A 132 8.51 10.94 14.93
CA ARG A 132 8.33 12.05 13.98
C ARG A 132 8.63 11.50 12.60
N THR A 133 7.59 11.28 11.81
CA THR A 133 7.71 10.89 10.40
C THR A 133 8.22 12.08 9.56
N PRO A 134 9.07 11.85 8.55
CA PRO A 134 9.41 12.87 7.56
C PRO A 134 8.16 13.33 6.78
N LYS A 135 8.23 14.50 6.13
CA LYS A 135 7.11 15.01 5.31
C LYS A 135 6.65 14.03 4.23
N LYS A 136 7.58 13.35 3.56
CA LYS A 136 7.29 12.30 2.56
C LYS A 136 6.85 10.97 3.20
N GLY A 137 7.05 10.80 4.51
CA GLY A 137 6.96 9.52 5.18
C GLY A 137 8.22 8.67 5.02
N TRP A 138 8.15 7.43 5.49
CA TRP A 138 9.18 6.41 5.26
C TRP A 138 8.68 5.38 4.24
N PRO A 139 9.48 5.01 3.23
CA PRO A 139 9.05 4.03 2.25
C PRO A 139 8.78 2.67 2.91
N VAL A 140 7.74 2.01 2.40
CA VAL A 140 7.34 0.65 2.75
C VAL A 140 7.54 -0.20 1.51
N HIS A 141 8.43 -1.18 1.61
CA HIS A 141 8.46 -2.28 0.66
C HIS A 141 7.49 -3.35 1.16
N ASP A 142 6.56 -3.74 0.30
CA ASP A 142 5.52 -4.73 0.58
C ASP A 142 5.65 -5.85 -0.45
N GLY A 143 5.74 -7.09 0.02
CA GLY A 143 5.92 -8.24 -0.85
C GLY A 143 5.79 -9.55 -0.09
N GLY A 144 5.70 -10.64 -0.84
CA GLY A 144 5.41 -11.94 -0.26
C GLY A 144 4.95 -12.94 -1.31
N TRP A 145 4.02 -13.78 -0.89
CA TRP A 145 3.34 -14.77 -1.71
C TRP A 145 1.85 -14.49 -1.71
N ILE A 146 1.25 -14.61 -2.89
CA ILE A 146 -0.17 -14.39 -3.12
C ILE A 146 -0.74 -15.60 -3.86
N THR A 147 -1.97 -15.95 -3.52
CA THR A 147 -2.79 -16.82 -4.36
C THR A 147 -4.10 -16.14 -4.73
N VAL A 148 -4.51 -16.32 -5.99
CA VAL A 148 -5.67 -15.67 -6.60
C VAL A 148 -6.56 -16.76 -7.19
N VAL A 149 -7.87 -16.72 -6.89
CA VAL A 149 -8.84 -17.64 -7.49
C VAL A 149 -8.99 -17.35 -8.97
N THR A 150 -8.65 -18.34 -9.81
CA THR A 150 -8.75 -18.26 -11.28
C THR A 150 -9.90 -19.09 -11.82
N ASN A 151 -10.45 -20.03 -11.04
CA ASN A 151 -11.65 -20.77 -11.43
C ASN A 151 -12.81 -19.77 -11.69
N PRO A 152 -13.43 -19.77 -12.90
CA PRO A 152 -14.48 -18.82 -13.27
C PRO A 152 -15.78 -19.00 -12.48
N GLU A 153 -16.00 -20.15 -11.86
CA GLU A 153 -17.13 -20.42 -10.96
C GLU A 153 -16.82 -20.05 -9.50
N GLY A 154 -15.59 -19.58 -9.22
CA GLY A 154 -15.11 -19.41 -7.85
C GLY A 154 -14.72 -20.75 -7.20
N ILE A 155 -14.46 -20.72 -5.90
CA ILE A 155 -14.14 -21.93 -5.12
C ILE A 155 -14.89 -21.92 -3.79
N THR A 156 -15.15 -23.12 -3.26
CA THR A 156 -15.62 -23.26 -1.88
C THR A 156 -14.41 -23.48 -0.98
N LEU A 157 -14.25 -22.60 0.01
CA LEU A 157 -13.13 -22.66 0.94
C LEU A 157 -13.26 -23.81 1.93
N GLY A 158 -12.11 -24.27 2.39
CA GLY A 158 -11.94 -25.18 3.51
C GLY A 158 -11.32 -24.48 4.73
N GLY A 159 -10.61 -25.24 5.55
CA GLY A 159 -9.93 -24.72 6.73
C GLY A 159 -10.88 -24.04 7.70
N GLU A 160 -10.50 -22.87 8.19
CA GLU A 160 -11.29 -22.05 9.11
C GLU A 160 -12.51 -21.40 8.43
N PHE A 161 -12.50 -21.31 7.10
CA PHE A 161 -13.58 -20.75 6.29
C PHE A 161 -14.40 -21.83 5.58
N SER A 162 -14.44 -23.05 6.13
CA SER A 162 -15.10 -24.19 5.50
C SER A 162 -16.54 -23.89 5.11
N GLY A 163 -16.86 -24.14 3.83
CA GLY A 163 -18.19 -23.93 3.27
C GLY A 163 -18.48 -22.51 2.78
N VAL A 164 -17.56 -21.56 2.98
CA VAL A 164 -17.67 -20.22 2.40
C VAL A 164 -17.30 -20.29 0.92
N HIS A 165 -18.22 -19.92 0.05
CA HIS A 165 -17.94 -19.78 -1.38
C HIS A 165 -17.38 -18.38 -1.67
N VAL A 166 -16.29 -18.32 -2.45
CA VAL A 166 -15.67 -17.06 -2.88
C VAL A 166 -15.58 -16.98 -4.40
N PRO A 167 -15.83 -15.79 -4.99
CA PRO A 167 -15.82 -15.61 -6.43
C PRO A 167 -14.40 -15.66 -7.03
N PRO A 168 -14.27 -15.72 -8.37
CA PRO A 168 -13.01 -15.47 -9.05
C PRO A 168 -12.38 -14.13 -8.62
N ASN A 169 -11.06 -14.02 -8.76
CA ASN A 169 -10.24 -12.88 -8.32
C ASN A 169 -10.19 -12.64 -6.81
N THR A 170 -10.73 -13.54 -5.99
CA THR A 170 -10.49 -13.54 -4.55
C THR A 170 -9.01 -13.81 -4.28
N MET A 171 -8.40 -13.04 -3.37
CA MET A 171 -6.98 -13.14 -3.08
C MET A 171 -6.71 -13.54 -1.63
N PHE A 172 -5.57 -14.19 -1.42
CA PHE A 172 -5.03 -14.53 -0.11
C PHE A 172 -3.53 -14.22 -0.12
N VAL A 173 -3.03 -13.59 0.94
CA VAL A 173 -1.65 -13.11 1.00
C VAL A 173 -0.96 -13.55 2.28
N LYS A 174 0.34 -13.84 2.16
CA LYS A 174 1.29 -13.93 3.27
C LYS A 174 2.58 -13.23 2.84
N GLY A 175 3.10 -12.33 3.65
CA GLY A 175 4.20 -11.48 3.22
C GLY A 175 4.84 -10.70 4.35
N ASN A 176 5.66 -9.73 3.98
CA ASN A 176 6.34 -8.86 4.91
C ASN A 176 6.24 -7.41 4.48
N TYR A 177 6.11 -6.51 5.46
CA TYR A 177 6.45 -5.10 5.26
C TYR A 177 7.89 -4.87 5.71
N LYS A 178 8.72 -4.27 4.85
CA LYS A 178 10.01 -3.67 5.23
C LYS A 178 9.90 -2.15 5.19
N ILE A 179 9.87 -1.52 6.37
CA ILE A 179 9.88 -0.06 6.52
C ILE A 179 11.33 0.40 6.66
N VAL A 180 11.77 1.31 5.78
CA VAL A 180 13.12 1.90 5.84
C VAL A 180 13.05 3.28 6.49
N LYS A 181 13.47 3.38 7.77
CA LYS A 181 13.42 4.65 8.52
C LYS A 181 14.67 5.49 8.31
N THR A 182 14.46 6.75 7.96
CA THR A 182 15.50 7.77 7.76
C THR A 182 15.46 8.87 8.83
N LYS A 183 16.62 9.48 9.13
CA LYS A 183 16.82 10.47 10.22
C LYS A 183 16.05 11.78 9.98
N LYS A 184 16.12 12.34 8.77
CA LYS A 184 15.42 13.54 8.30
C LYS A 184 15.35 13.45 6.78
N THR A 185 14.15 13.62 6.22
CA THR A 185 13.78 13.47 4.79
C THR A 185 13.85 12.03 4.25
N GLY A 186 12.90 11.65 3.38
CA GLY A 186 12.76 10.29 2.85
C GLY A 186 14.01 9.73 2.17
N ASP A 187 14.96 10.62 1.83
CA ASP A 187 16.22 10.31 1.15
C ASP A 187 17.47 10.43 2.06
N GLY A 188 17.27 10.38 3.39
CA GLY A 188 18.34 10.52 4.39
C GLY A 188 19.00 9.21 4.80
N GLU A 189 20.06 9.29 5.62
CA GLU A 189 20.74 8.15 6.23
C GLU A 189 19.74 7.16 6.86
N ILE A 190 19.78 5.89 6.41
CA ILE A 190 18.98 4.81 6.97
C ILE A 190 19.42 4.59 8.41
N VAL A 191 18.47 4.71 9.32
CA VAL A 191 18.72 4.60 10.77
C VAL A 191 18.26 3.24 11.27
N LYS A 192 17.22 2.69 10.66
CA LYS A 192 16.59 1.45 11.10
C LYS A 192 15.68 0.86 10.02
N SER A 193 15.75 -0.45 9.84
CA SER A 193 14.73 -1.22 9.14
C SER A 193 13.76 -1.85 10.15
N ILE A 194 12.48 -1.89 9.81
CA ILE A 194 11.46 -2.61 10.58
C ILE A 194 10.81 -3.63 9.66
N ILE A 195 10.86 -4.89 10.06
CA ILE A 195 10.17 -5.99 9.38
C ILE A 195 8.90 -6.33 10.16
N ILE A 196 7.78 -6.46 9.47
CA ILE A 196 6.50 -6.92 10.02
C ILE A 196 6.04 -8.07 9.12
N ASP A 197 5.89 -9.27 9.67
CA ASP A 197 5.21 -10.38 8.98
C ASP A 197 3.71 -10.13 9.00
N TYR A 198 3.03 -10.44 7.91
CA TYR A 198 1.59 -10.39 7.83
C TYR A 198 1.04 -11.61 7.12
N GLN A 199 -0.19 -11.94 7.49
CA GLN A 199 -1.00 -12.93 6.80
C GLN A 199 -2.45 -12.48 6.73
N SER A 200 -3.11 -12.74 5.61
CA SER A 200 -4.52 -12.39 5.41
C SER A 200 -5.40 -13.02 6.49
N SER A 201 -6.14 -12.21 7.22
CA SER A 201 -7.04 -12.70 8.28
C SER A 201 -8.32 -13.32 7.71
N LYS A 202 -8.69 -12.92 6.48
CA LYS A 202 -9.90 -13.34 5.75
C LYS A 202 -9.63 -13.24 4.24
N PRO A 203 -10.48 -13.86 3.39
CA PRO A 203 -10.37 -13.69 1.93
C PRO A 203 -10.46 -12.21 1.53
N ILE A 204 -9.61 -11.78 0.61
CA ILE A 204 -9.61 -10.42 0.07
C ILE A 204 -10.47 -10.42 -1.19
N LEU A 205 -11.67 -9.86 -1.08
CA LEU A 205 -12.61 -9.73 -2.19
C LEU A 205 -12.33 -8.44 -2.95
N MET A 206 -12.29 -8.55 -4.28
CA MET A 206 -12.19 -7.42 -5.18
C MET A 206 -13.56 -7.03 -5.69
N GLU A 207 -13.86 -5.74 -5.61
CA GLU A 207 -15.09 -5.16 -6.13
C GLU A 207 -15.00 -5.00 -7.65
N SER A 208 -16.15 -4.76 -8.30
CA SER A 208 -16.23 -4.60 -9.75
C SER A 208 -15.44 -3.41 -10.30
N ASP A 209 -15.13 -2.42 -9.45
CA ASP A 209 -14.30 -1.26 -9.80
C ASP A 209 -12.81 -1.49 -9.53
N GLY A 210 -12.42 -2.70 -9.13
CA GLY A 210 -11.05 -3.07 -8.77
C GLY A 210 -10.65 -2.67 -7.35
N SER A 211 -11.52 -1.97 -6.60
CA SER A 211 -11.23 -1.66 -5.21
C SER A 211 -11.28 -2.92 -4.35
N PHE A 212 -10.54 -2.91 -3.24
CA PHE A 212 -10.57 -4.01 -2.27
C PHE A 212 -10.23 -3.51 -0.87
N ALA A 213 -10.70 -4.25 0.13
CA ALA A 213 -10.35 -4.04 1.53
C ALA A 213 -9.45 -5.18 2.03
N VAL A 214 -8.41 -4.84 2.78
CA VAL A 214 -7.49 -5.80 3.40
C VAL A 214 -7.67 -5.83 4.90
N SER A 215 -7.54 -7.02 5.47
CA SER A 215 -7.44 -7.24 6.90
C SER A 215 -6.40 -8.32 7.12
N CYS A 216 -5.29 -7.98 7.78
CA CYS A 216 -4.19 -8.92 8.01
C CYS A 216 -3.86 -9.00 9.50
N GLU A 217 -3.54 -10.21 9.95
CA GLU A 217 -2.83 -10.43 11.21
C GLU A 217 -1.37 -10.03 11.01
N LEU A 218 -0.78 -9.38 12.02
CA LEU A 218 0.58 -8.86 11.96
C LEU A 218 1.44 -9.46 13.07
N PHE A 219 2.71 -9.68 12.77
CA PHE A 219 3.69 -10.15 13.74
C PHE A 219 4.97 -9.32 13.64
N ASN A 220 5.38 -8.75 14.78
CA ASN A 220 6.64 -8.03 14.88
C ASN A 220 7.40 -8.48 16.13
N ALA A 221 8.68 -8.83 15.96
CA ALA A 221 9.51 -9.33 17.06
C ALA A 221 9.61 -8.39 18.28
N LYS A 222 9.39 -7.08 18.10
CA LYS A 222 9.44 -6.09 19.18
C LYS A 222 8.06 -5.66 19.68
N TRP A 223 7.07 -5.57 18.79
CA TRP A 223 5.74 -5.04 19.11
C TRP A 223 4.71 -6.13 19.41
N GLY A 224 5.04 -7.40 19.14
CA GLY A 224 4.13 -8.53 19.31
C GLY A 224 3.16 -8.64 18.14
N GLU A 225 1.98 -9.16 18.45
CA GLU A 225 0.86 -9.32 17.51
C GLU A 225 0.17 -7.98 17.23
N GLY A 226 -0.36 -7.85 16.03
CA GLY A 226 -1.07 -6.66 15.57
C GLY A 226 -2.11 -6.96 14.49
N GLN A 227 -2.75 -5.91 14.00
CA GLN A 227 -3.71 -6.00 12.90
C GLN A 227 -3.50 -4.85 11.91
N ALA A 228 -3.53 -5.18 10.62
CA ALA A 228 -3.66 -4.22 9.53
C ALA A 228 -5.10 -4.20 9.05
N ILE A 229 -5.68 -3.02 8.89
CA ILE A 229 -6.97 -2.81 8.21
C ILE A 229 -6.77 -1.69 7.20
N GLY A 230 -7.11 -1.96 5.94
CA GLY A 230 -6.93 -0.98 4.88
C GLY A 230 -7.88 -1.18 3.70
N ALA A 231 -7.80 -0.23 2.78
CA ALA A 231 -8.47 -0.29 1.49
C ALA A 231 -7.60 0.33 0.40
N THR A 232 -7.74 -0.19 -0.81
CA THR A 232 -7.11 0.34 -2.02
C THR A 232 -8.20 0.67 -3.03
N LEU A 233 -8.18 1.90 -3.53
CA LEU A 233 -9.04 2.33 -4.63
C LEU A 233 -8.16 2.69 -5.84
N PRO A 234 -8.13 1.87 -6.89
CA PRO A 234 -7.50 2.26 -8.15
C PRO A 234 -8.26 3.41 -8.81
N ILE A 235 -7.53 4.37 -9.35
CA ILE A 235 -8.09 5.49 -10.11
C ILE A 235 -7.28 5.65 -11.39
N VAL A 236 -7.96 5.63 -12.54
CA VAL A 236 -7.36 6.02 -13.82
C VAL A 236 -7.49 7.54 -13.97
N LEU A 237 -6.37 8.22 -14.16
CA LEU A 237 -6.29 9.66 -14.36
C LEU A 237 -6.58 10.03 -15.82
N SER A 238 -6.89 11.31 -16.05
CA SER A 238 -7.22 11.83 -17.40
C SER A 238 -6.08 11.69 -18.42
N ASP A 239 -4.84 11.51 -17.96
CA ASP A 239 -3.66 11.30 -18.80
C ASP A 239 -3.29 9.82 -18.96
N GLY A 240 -4.17 8.89 -18.54
CA GLY A 240 -3.99 7.45 -18.67
C GLY A 240 -3.12 6.82 -17.57
N ARG A 241 -2.53 7.61 -16.67
CA ARG A 241 -1.82 7.06 -15.50
C ARG A 241 -2.81 6.46 -14.49
N MET A 242 -2.33 5.54 -13.68
CA MET A 242 -3.08 5.00 -12.55
C MET A 242 -2.58 5.56 -11.22
N VAL A 243 -3.46 5.61 -10.22
CA VAL A 243 -3.13 5.86 -8.82
C VAL A 243 -3.74 4.75 -7.98
N TYR A 244 -2.93 4.15 -7.11
CA TYR A 244 -3.44 3.31 -6.03
C TYR A 244 -3.67 4.17 -4.82
N ASN A 245 -4.91 4.60 -4.61
CA ASN A 245 -5.26 5.41 -3.45
C ASN A 245 -5.45 4.50 -2.22
N THR A 246 -4.33 4.02 -1.69
CA THR A 246 -4.31 3.07 -0.56
C THR A 246 -4.28 3.80 0.77
N ARG A 247 -5.09 3.34 1.73
CA ARG A 247 -4.98 3.69 3.15
C ARG A 247 -4.93 2.40 3.94
N ASN A 248 -3.88 2.21 4.73
CA ASN A 248 -3.73 1.04 5.59
C ASN A 248 -3.31 1.47 6.99
N VAL A 249 -4.02 0.99 8.00
CA VAL A 249 -3.77 1.31 9.41
C VAL A 249 -3.31 0.04 10.10
N LEU A 250 -2.13 0.11 10.69
CA LEU A 250 -1.56 -1.00 11.45
C LEU A 250 -1.56 -0.64 12.93
N THR A 251 -2.00 -1.57 13.76
CA THR A 251 -2.07 -1.41 15.22
C THR A 251 -1.41 -2.57 15.94
N PHE A 252 -0.78 -2.27 17.07
CA PHE A 252 -0.20 -3.24 18.01
C PHE A 252 -0.54 -2.78 19.43
N PRO A 253 -1.29 -3.56 20.24
CA PRO A 253 -1.97 -4.83 19.93
C PRO A 253 -3.03 -4.72 18.80
N PRO A 254 -3.59 -5.84 18.29
CA PRO A 254 -4.56 -5.83 17.18
C PRO A 254 -5.86 -5.07 17.49
N PHE A 255 -6.29 -5.07 18.76
CA PHE A 255 -7.45 -4.34 19.22
C PHE A 255 -7.04 -3.35 20.30
N GLY A 256 -7.85 -2.32 20.51
CA GLY A 256 -7.61 -1.38 21.60
C GLY A 256 -7.58 -2.12 22.95
N LYS A 257 -6.71 -1.71 23.87
CA LYS A 257 -6.58 -2.34 25.21
C LYS A 257 -7.88 -2.43 26.03
N THR A 258 -8.87 -1.63 25.66
CA THR A 258 -10.20 -1.58 26.27
C THR A 258 -11.23 -2.48 25.57
N ALA A 259 -10.90 -3.05 24.42
CA ALA A 259 -11.75 -3.98 23.70
C ALA A 259 -11.55 -5.40 24.22
N GLU A 260 -12.61 -6.03 24.70
CA GLU A 260 -12.67 -7.48 24.93
C GLU A 260 -13.27 -8.13 23.68
N PRO A 261 -12.47 -8.75 22.80
CA PRO A 261 -13.04 -9.49 21.69
C PRO A 261 -13.84 -10.67 22.24
N LEU A 262 -15.07 -10.83 21.74
CA LEU A 262 -15.82 -12.07 21.93
C LEU A 262 -15.02 -13.19 21.26
N ARG A 263 -14.47 -14.08 22.07
CA ARG A 263 -13.83 -15.32 21.61
C ARG A 263 -14.86 -16.40 21.39
#